data_AF-A0A9X7VYP9-F1
#
_entry.id   AF-A0A9X7VYP9-F1
#
_cell.length_a   1.000
_cell.length_b   1.000
_cell.length_c   1.000
_cell.angle_alpha   90.00
_cell.angle_beta   90.00
_cell.angle_gamma   90.00
#
_symmetry.space_group_name_H-M   'P 1'
#
loop_
_entity.id
_entity.type
_entity.pdbx_description
1 polymer ?
#
loop_
_entity_poly.entity_id
_entity_poly.type
_entity_poly.pdbx_seq_one_letter_code
_entity_poly.pdbx_strand_id
1 'polypeptide(L)'
;MKTKVNIHEFIPQLVQPIFNGQEPRQIDGQLFVGGNVSYLVSVTRPIYKSQQHKQTQPHFFGLNGSHLMDRSKLTVLVLASSKEWIVLKIPSDFLKELPLYEDPKNDRFLLRVEYDLEAKEWVVLVRDRISPRISVQKFAHSLRDYKRLCINLGVKSMILGR
;
A
#
# COMPACT_ATOMS: atom_id res chain seq x y z
N MET A 1 20.61 1.76 20.72
CA MET A 1 20.19 2.81 19.77
C MET A 1 19.09 2.24 18.88
N LYS A 2 17.89 2.85 18.85
CA LYS A 2 16.86 2.46 17.87
C LYS A 2 17.14 3.20 16.57
N THR A 3 17.65 2.51 15.57
CA THR A 3 17.82 3.07 14.22
C THR A 3 16.44 3.52 13.73
N LYS A 4 16.22 4.83 13.63
CA LYS A 4 15.01 5.37 12.99
C LYS A 4 15.14 5.05 11.52
N VAL A 5 14.48 3.98 11.07
CA VAL A 5 14.36 3.67 9.64
C VAL A 5 13.69 4.87 8.98
N ASN A 6 14.40 5.55 8.08
CA ASN A 6 13.80 6.58 7.26
C ASN A 6 12.91 5.89 6.22
N ILE A 7 11.60 5.86 6.48
CA ILE A 7 10.64 5.15 5.63
C ILE A 7 10.64 5.70 4.20
N HIS A 8 10.99 6.96 4.00
CA HIS A 8 11.04 7.60 2.69
C HIS A 8 12.18 7.09 1.81
N GLU A 9 13.36 6.83 2.41
CA GLU A 9 14.50 6.22 1.70
C GLU A 9 14.26 4.75 1.34
N PHE A 10 13.29 4.12 2.01
CA PHE A 10 12.96 2.72 1.85
C PHE A 10 11.81 2.48 0.87
N ILE A 11 11.00 3.50 0.57
CA ILE A 11 9.89 3.42 -0.40
C ILE A 11 10.38 2.93 -1.77
N PRO A 12 11.44 3.49 -2.38
CA PRO A 12 11.94 3.01 -3.67
C PRO A 12 12.29 1.51 -3.66
N GLN A 13 12.92 1.06 -2.59
CA GLN A 13 13.32 -0.33 -2.39
C GLN A 13 12.11 -1.26 -2.21
N LEU A 14 11.09 -0.82 -1.48
CA LEU A 14 9.87 -1.58 -1.28
C LEU A 14 9.06 -1.74 -2.57
N VAL A 15 9.07 -0.73 -3.44
CA VAL A 15 8.21 -0.70 -4.63
C VAL A 15 8.90 -1.17 -5.90
N GLN A 16 10.23 -1.15 -5.99
CA GLN A 16 10.98 -1.69 -7.14
C GLN A 16 10.56 -3.15 -7.51
N PRO A 17 10.35 -4.08 -6.56
CA PRO A 17 9.80 -5.40 -6.83
C PRO A 17 8.42 -5.40 -7.52
N ILE A 18 7.58 -4.41 -7.21
CA ILE A 18 6.21 -4.25 -7.77
C ILE A 18 6.26 -3.95 -9.27
N PHE A 19 7.35 -3.31 -9.71
CA PHE A 19 7.61 -2.89 -11.09
C PHE A 19 8.70 -3.73 -11.75
N ASN A 20 8.77 -5.03 -11.44
CA ASN A 20 9.65 -5.99 -12.09
C ASN A 20 11.14 -5.61 -12.02
N GLY A 21 11.59 -5.04 -10.90
CA GLY A 21 12.98 -4.62 -10.71
C GLY A 21 13.32 -3.25 -11.31
N GLN A 22 12.37 -2.56 -11.95
CA GLN A 22 12.56 -1.21 -12.44
C GLN A 22 12.69 -0.23 -11.26
N GLU A 23 13.75 0.57 -11.28
CA GLU A 23 13.98 1.56 -10.24
C GLU A 23 12.89 2.65 -10.31
N PRO A 24 12.13 2.84 -9.23
CA PRO A 24 11.04 3.80 -9.19
C PRO A 24 11.59 5.21 -9.07
N ARG A 25 11.19 6.10 -9.98
CA ARG A 25 11.58 7.52 -9.94
C ARG A 25 10.46 8.37 -9.35
N GLN A 26 10.74 9.06 -8.26
CA GLN A 26 9.81 10.04 -7.70
C GLN A 26 9.68 11.24 -8.65
N ILE A 27 8.46 11.66 -8.93
CA ILE A 27 8.18 12.81 -9.79
C ILE A 27 7.57 13.96 -8.99
N ASP A 28 6.71 13.65 -8.00
CA ASP A 28 5.99 14.69 -7.26
C ASP A 28 5.38 14.11 -5.98
N GLY A 29 5.82 14.57 -4.80
CA GLY A 29 5.23 14.14 -3.52
C GLY A 29 5.20 12.61 -3.37
N GLN A 30 4.02 12.00 -3.54
CA GLN A 30 3.81 10.56 -3.46
C GLN A 30 3.69 9.86 -4.83
N LEU A 31 3.84 10.59 -5.94
CA LEU A 31 3.77 10.11 -7.31
C LEU A 31 5.15 9.67 -7.81
N PHE A 32 5.20 8.47 -8.36
CA PHE A 32 6.38 7.83 -8.91
C PHE A 32 6.10 7.31 -10.32
N VAL A 33 7.18 7.00 -11.06
CA VAL A 33 7.13 6.29 -12.33
C VAL A 33 8.08 5.10 -12.33
N GLY A 34 7.57 3.97 -12.81
CA GLY A 34 8.31 2.72 -13.03
C GLY A 34 8.03 2.26 -14.45
N GLY A 35 9.05 2.32 -15.31
CA GLY A 35 8.86 2.14 -16.75
C GLY A 35 7.90 3.20 -17.32
N ASN A 36 6.81 2.76 -17.95
CA ASN A 36 5.79 3.64 -18.55
C ASN A 36 4.53 3.79 -17.70
N VAL A 37 4.60 3.46 -16.41
CA VAL A 37 3.46 3.50 -15.48
C VAL A 37 3.72 4.51 -14.38
N SER A 38 2.81 5.48 -14.24
CA SER A 38 2.75 6.39 -13.10
C SER A 38 1.92 5.77 -11.97
N TYR A 39 2.36 5.94 -10.74
CA TYR A 39 1.66 5.40 -9.58
C TYR A 39 1.88 6.20 -8.30
N LEU A 40 0.87 6.15 -7.43
CA LEU A 40 0.94 6.74 -6.10
C LEU A 40 1.43 5.71 -5.10
N VAL A 41 2.29 6.14 -4.17
CA VAL A 41 2.70 5.31 -3.04
C VAL A 41 2.22 5.96 -1.76
N SER A 42 1.42 5.21 -0.99
CA SER A 42 1.06 5.57 0.37
C SER A 42 1.50 4.46 1.31
N VAL A 43 2.23 4.85 2.35
CA VAL A 43 2.75 3.92 3.35
C VAL A 43 2.15 4.28 4.69
N THR A 44 1.50 3.31 5.33
CA THR A 44 1.10 3.45 6.73
C THR A 44 2.20 2.90 7.61
N ARG A 45 2.35 3.46 8.82
CA ARG A 45 3.23 2.88 9.82
C ARG A 45 2.74 1.48 10.20
N PRO A 46 3.65 0.53 10.46
CA PRO A 46 3.32 -0.70 11.18
C PRO A 46 2.72 -0.34 12.54
N ILE A 47 1.58 -0.93 12.90
CA ILE A 47 1.12 -0.87 14.29
C ILE A 47 1.55 -2.16 14.97
N TYR A 48 2.57 -2.07 15.82
CA TYR A 48 3.08 -3.23 16.56
C TYR A 48 2.31 -3.42 17.88
N LYS A 49 1.43 -4.44 17.88
CA LYS A 49 0.77 -5.14 19.00
C LYS A 49 -0.18 -4.35 19.92
N SER A 50 -1.38 -4.92 20.06
CA SER A 50 -1.87 -5.39 21.37
C SER A 50 -2.11 -6.89 21.26
N GLN A 51 -1.58 -7.68 22.20
CA GLN A 51 -1.80 -9.14 22.27
C GLN A 51 -3.24 -9.53 22.63
N GLN A 52 -4.16 -8.57 22.79
CA GLN A 52 -5.49 -8.82 23.34
C GLN A 52 -6.64 -8.71 22.33
N HIS A 53 -6.41 -8.25 21.09
CA HIS A 53 -7.50 -8.11 20.13
C HIS A 53 -7.43 -9.16 19.03
N LYS A 54 -8.47 -10.01 18.99
CA LYS A 54 -8.77 -10.98 17.92
C LYS A 54 -9.17 -10.32 16.58
N GLN A 55 -8.94 -9.02 16.40
CA GLN A 55 -9.23 -8.29 15.16
C GLN A 55 -7.95 -7.59 14.69
N THR A 56 -7.65 -7.67 13.39
CA THR A 56 -6.58 -6.85 12.82
C THR A 56 -6.99 -5.39 12.88
N GLN A 57 -6.09 -4.53 13.34
CA GLN A 57 -6.37 -3.11 13.40
C GLN A 57 -6.49 -2.51 12.00
N PRO A 58 -7.39 -1.53 11.79
CA PRO A 58 -7.44 -0.79 10.54
C PRO A 58 -6.14 -0.07 10.23
N HIS A 59 -5.77 -0.13 8.96
CA HIS A 59 -4.73 0.68 8.34
C HIS A 59 -5.39 1.88 7.66
N PHE A 60 -4.91 3.07 7.98
CA PHE A 60 -5.41 4.32 7.39
C PHE A 60 -4.35 4.89 6.46
N PHE A 61 -4.76 5.18 5.23
CA PHE A 61 -3.93 5.81 4.21
C PHE A 61 -4.51 7.16 3.85
N GLY A 62 -3.66 8.19 3.88
CA GLY A 62 -3.91 9.41 3.15
C GLY A 62 -3.41 9.23 1.72
N LEU A 63 -4.30 9.41 0.75
CA LEU A 63 -3.96 9.54 -0.66
C LEU A 63 -4.03 11.03 -0.98
N ASN A 64 -2.87 11.66 -1.15
CA ASN A 64 -2.80 13.08 -1.45
C ASN A 64 -3.46 13.35 -2.81
N GLY A 65 -4.43 14.26 -2.84
CA GLY A 65 -5.02 14.92 -4.00
C GLY A 65 -5.77 14.04 -4.99
N SER A 66 -7.02 14.40 -5.29
CA SER A 66 -7.73 13.89 -6.48
C SER A 66 -6.89 14.04 -7.76
N HIS A 67 -6.21 15.16 -7.89
CA HIS A 67 -5.31 15.46 -9.00
C HIS A 67 -4.13 14.48 -9.14
N LEU A 68 -3.59 13.91 -8.05
CA LEU A 68 -2.53 12.92 -8.14
C LEU A 68 -3.08 11.55 -8.53
N MET A 69 -4.29 11.21 -8.05
CA MET A 69 -5.00 9.99 -8.47
C MET A 69 -5.36 10.03 -9.96
N ASP A 70 -5.63 11.22 -10.51
CA ASP A 70 -5.85 11.42 -11.95
C ASP A 70 -4.60 11.21 -12.79
N ARG A 71 -3.42 11.47 -12.22
CA ARG A 71 -2.14 11.33 -12.91
C ARG A 71 -1.54 9.93 -12.77
N SER A 72 -2.08 9.09 -11.89
CA SER A 72 -1.61 7.73 -11.64
C SER A 72 -2.49 6.68 -12.28
N LYS A 73 -1.88 5.64 -12.86
CA LYS A 73 -2.60 4.42 -13.26
C LYS A 73 -2.79 3.45 -12.10
N LEU A 74 -1.91 3.49 -11.10
CA LEU A 74 -1.92 2.60 -9.95
C LEU A 74 -1.75 3.36 -8.63
N THR A 75 -2.38 2.86 -7.58
CA THR A 75 -2.15 3.25 -6.19
C THR A 75 -1.58 2.06 -5.44
N VAL A 76 -0.38 2.24 -4.92
CA VAL A 76 0.40 1.26 -4.17
C VAL A 76 0.28 1.61 -2.69
N LEU A 77 -0.37 0.74 -1.93
CA LEU A 77 -0.47 0.86 -0.47
C LEU A 77 0.48 -0.13 0.17
N VAL A 78 1.35 0.35 1.06
CA VAL A 78 2.27 -0.50 1.80
C VAL A 78 1.92 -0.47 3.28
N LEU A 79 1.67 -1.64 3.86
CA LEU A 79 1.36 -1.82 5.27
C LEU A 79 2.13 -3.01 5.85
N ALA A 80 2.34 -2.99 7.16
CA ALA A 80 2.89 -4.14 7.88
C ALA A 80 1.79 -4.87 8.63
N SER A 81 1.69 -6.18 8.40
CA SER A 81 0.94 -7.11 9.24
C SER A 81 1.81 -7.60 10.41
N SER A 82 1.23 -8.42 11.28
CA SER A 82 1.94 -9.03 12.41
C SER A 82 3.08 -9.98 12.02
N LYS A 83 3.11 -10.47 10.76
CA LYS A 83 4.08 -11.47 10.29
C LYS A 83 4.93 -11.01 9.12
N GLU A 84 4.47 -10.03 8.36
CA GLU A 84 5.12 -9.56 7.14
C GLU A 84 4.56 -8.23 6.64
N TRP A 85 5.30 -7.60 5.73
CA TRP A 85 4.80 -6.48 4.95
C TRP A 85 3.89 -6.96 3.81
N ILE A 86 2.79 -6.24 3.64
CA ILE A 86 1.80 -6.43 2.60
C ILE A 86 1.80 -5.19 1.72
N VAL A 87 1.69 -5.44 0.42
CA VAL A 87 1.54 -4.43 -0.60
C VAL A 87 0.21 -4.64 -1.31
N LEU A 88 -0.57 -3.58 -1.47
CA LEU A 88 -1.78 -3.56 -2.29
C LEU A 88 -1.50 -2.75 -3.55
N LYS A 89 -1.49 -3.40 -4.71
CA LYS A 89 -1.30 -2.77 -6.01
C LYS A 89 -2.67 -2.58 -6.68
N ILE A 90 -3.34 -1.48 -6.37
CA ILE A 90 -4.72 -1.24 -6.75
C ILE A 90 -4.78 -0.29 -7.97
N PRO A 91 -5.55 -0.59 -9.02
CA PRO A 91 -5.83 0.39 -10.08
C PRO A 91 -6.40 1.68 -9.51
N SER A 92 -5.88 2.84 -9.93
CA SER A 92 -6.33 4.12 -9.38
C SER A 92 -7.78 4.41 -9.74
N ASP A 93 -8.24 4.04 -10.93
CA ASP A 93 -9.63 4.24 -11.38
C ASP A 93 -10.61 3.42 -10.54
N PHE A 94 -10.24 2.20 -10.16
CA PHE A 94 -11.04 1.40 -9.23
C PHE A 94 -11.24 2.11 -7.89
N LEU A 95 -10.20 2.76 -7.34
CA LEU A 95 -10.33 3.51 -6.08
C LEU A 95 -11.18 4.79 -6.24
N LYS A 96 -11.17 5.44 -7.41
CA LYS A 96 -12.00 6.63 -7.69
C LYS A 96 -13.49 6.32 -7.71
N GLU A 97 -13.84 5.12 -8.15
CA GLU A 97 -15.23 4.65 -8.17
C GLU A 97 -15.77 4.33 -6.78
N LEU A 98 -14.88 4.16 -5.79
CA LEU A 98 -15.30 3.88 -4.41
C LEU A 98 -15.75 5.18 -3.73
N PRO A 99 -16.84 5.15 -2.92
CA PRO A 99 -17.23 6.29 -2.10
C PRO A 99 -16.28 6.40 -0.90
N LEU A 100 -15.06 6.87 -1.15
CA LEU A 100 -14.02 7.06 -0.15
C LEU A 100 -14.33 8.27 0.75
N TYR A 101 -13.68 8.32 1.91
CA TYR A 101 -13.75 9.49 2.77
C TYR A 101 -12.89 10.60 2.18
N GLU A 102 -13.49 11.73 1.84
CA GLU A 102 -12.77 12.91 1.42
C GLU A 102 -12.44 13.80 2.61
N ASP A 103 -11.19 14.26 2.68
CA ASP A 103 -10.74 15.34 3.55
C ASP A 103 -10.54 16.61 2.70
N PRO A 104 -11.61 17.41 2.49
CA PRO A 104 -11.56 18.57 1.61
C PRO A 104 -10.62 19.66 2.14
N LYS A 105 -10.28 19.66 3.44
CA LYS A 105 -9.36 20.64 4.01
C LYS A 105 -7.91 20.41 3.56
N ASN A 106 -7.57 19.16 3.27
CA ASN A 106 -6.21 18.76 2.91
C ASN A 106 -6.08 18.30 1.45
N ASP A 107 -7.16 18.35 0.66
CA ASP A 107 -7.29 17.73 -0.66
C ASP A 107 -6.79 16.29 -0.63
N ARG A 108 -7.42 15.40 0.15
CA ARG A 108 -7.00 13.99 0.28
C ARG A 108 -8.18 13.04 0.33
N PHE A 109 -7.94 11.82 -0.14
CA PHE A 109 -8.80 10.69 0.21
C PHE A 109 -8.22 9.95 1.41
N LEU A 110 -9.10 9.60 2.35
CA LEU A 110 -8.81 8.73 3.48
C LEU A 110 -9.33 7.34 3.14
N LEU A 111 -8.40 6.41 3.05
CA LEU A 111 -8.68 5.02 2.76
C LEU A 111 -8.44 4.18 4.02
N ARG A 112 -9.46 3.44 4.44
CA ARG A 112 -9.36 2.46 5.53
C ARG A 112 -9.29 1.06 4.95
N VAL A 113 -8.22 0.35 5.30
CA VAL A 113 -7.95 -1.02 4.87
C VAL A 113 -7.89 -1.92 6.10
N GLU A 114 -8.54 -3.06 6.06
CA GLU A 114 -8.55 -4.06 7.13
C GLU A 114 -8.29 -5.46 6.57
N TYR A 115 -7.83 -6.37 7.42
CA TYR A 115 -7.82 -7.78 7.08
C TYR A 115 -9.02 -8.46 7.75
N ASP A 116 -9.96 -8.90 6.95
CA ASP A 116 -11.09 -9.68 7.43
C ASP A 116 -10.59 -11.08 7.83
N LEU A 117 -10.64 -11.41 9.12
CA LEU A 117 -10.14 -12.68 9.64
C LEU A 117 -11.05 -13.87 9.31
N GLU A 118 -12.36 -13.62 9.15
CA GLU A 118 -13.33 -14.66 8.83
C GLU A 118 -13.23 -15.02 7.34
N ALA A 119 -13.24 -14.01 6.47
CA ALA A 119 -13.06 -14.20 5.04
C ALA A 119 -11.61 -14.52 4.64
N LYS A 120 -10.63 -14.16 5.50
CA LYS A 120 -9.18 -14.21 5.24
C LYS A 120 -8.76 -13.35 4.04
N GLU A 121 -9.30 -12.13 3.98
CA GLU A 121 -9.12 -11.22 2.85
C GLU A 121 -8.81 -9.79 3.29
N TRP A 122 -7.98 -9.08 2.52
CA TRP A 122 -7.86 -7.63 2.65
C TRP A 122 -9.10 -6.94 2.08
N VAL A 123 -9.68 -6.01 2.85
CA VAL A 123 -10.89 -5.26 2.49
C VAL A 123 -10.67 -3.76 2.64
N VAL A 124 -11.29 -2.99 1.76
CA VAL A 124 -11.46 -1.54 1.89
C VAL A 124 -12.84 -1.24 2.48
N LEU A 125 -12.91 -0.31 3.43
CA LEU A 125 -14.17 0.19 3.99
C LEU A 125 -14.56 1.50 3.31
N VAL A 126 -15.79 1.54 2.78
CA VAL A 126 -16.35 2.71 2.09
C VAL A 126 -17.38 3.46 2.95
N ARG A 127 -17.61 4.75 2.64
CA ARG A 127 -18.24 5.75 3.51
C ARG A 127 -19.74 5.51 3.79
N ASP A 128 -20.48 4.89 2.89
CA ASP A 128 -21.95 4.87 2.97
C ASP A 128 -22.55 3.49 3.29
N ARG A 129 -23.36 3.51 4.37
CA ARG A 129 -24.38 2.54 4.80
C ARG A 129 -23.88 1.13 5.14
N ILE A 130 -23.74 0.85 6.44
CA ILE A 130 -23.58 -0.53 6.96
C ILE A 130 -22.41 -1.25 6.26
N SER A 131 -21.20 -0.67 6.39
CA SER A 131 -19.91 -1.29 6.06
C SER A 131 -19.87 -2.23 4.84
N PRO A 132 -20.13 -1.78 3.60
CA PRO A 132 -19.76 -2.57 2.44
C PRO A 132 -18.25 -2.75 2.48
N ARG A 133 -17.81 -3.97 2.76
CA ARG A 133 -16.41 -4.37 2.71
C ARG A 133 -16.11 -4.79 1.29
N ILE A 134 -15.26 -4.04 0.61
CA ILE A 134 -14.86 -4.38 -0.76
C ILE A 134 -13.56 -5.16 -0.67
N SER A 135 -13.60 -6.42 -1.08
CA SER A 135 -12.40 -7.26 -1.14
C SER A 135 -11.40 -6.67 -2.13
N VAL A 136 -10.21 -6.39 -1.62
CA VAL A 136 -9.02 -5.99 -2.38
C VAL A 136 -7.96 -7.08 -2.34
N GLN A 137 -8.31 -8.29 -1.90
CA GLN A 137 -7.40 -9.43 -1.80
C GLN A 137 -6.71 -9.75 -3.12
N LYS A 138 -7.42 -9.61 -4.26
CA LYS A 138 -6.85 -9.81 -5.60
C LYS A 138 -5.72 -8.85 -5.95
N PHE A 139 -5.62 -7.73 -5.24
CA PHE A 139 -4.56 -6.74 -5.38
C PHE A 139 -3.47 -6.90 -4.31
N ALA A 140 -3.64 -7.84 -3.38
CA ALA A 140 -2.76 -8.05 -2.25
C ALA A 140 -1.61 -8.98 -2.57
N HIS A 141 -0.44 -8.54 -2.14
CA HIS A 141 0.83 -9.17 -2.42
C HIS A 141 1.67 -9.19 -1.14
N SER A 142 2.02 -10.39 -0.69
CA SER A 142 3.03 -10.57 0.35
C SER A 142 4.40 -10.15 -0.20
N LEU A 143 5.14 -9.33 0.56
CA LEU A 143 6.54 -9.05 0.19
C LEU A 143 7.42 -10.30 0.22
N ARG A 144 7.05 -11.35 0.97
CA ARG A 144 7.80 -12.62 1.00
C ARG A 144 7.62 -13.40 -0.30
N ASP A 145 6.38 -13.51 -0.77
CA ASP A 145 6.09 -14.18 -2.04
C ASP A 145 6.65 -13.39 -3.22
N TYR A 146 6.65 -12.06 -3.14
CA TYR A 146 7.30 -11.19 -4.13
C TYR A 146 8.83 -11.23 -4.06
N LYS A 147 9.43 -11.38 -2.87
CA LYS A 147 10.88 -11.59 -2.73
C LYS A 147 11.30 -12.89 -3.42
N ARG A 148 10.52 -13.96 -3.28
CA ARG A 148 10.74 -15.21 -4.01
C ARG A 148 10.61 -15.01 -5.52
N LEU A 149 9.58 -14.28 -5.97
CA LEU A 149 9.42 -13.92 -7.38
C LEU A 149 10.61 -13.11 -7.92
N CYS A 150 11.11 -12.13 -7.16
CA CYS A 150 12.27 -11.31 -7.53
C CYS A 150 13.56 -12.13 -7.61
N ILE A 151 13.78 -13.05 -6.67
CA ILE A 151 14.90 -14.00 -6.72
C ILE A 151 14.79 -14.87 -7.98
N ASN A 152 13.59 -15.38 -8.29
CA ASN A 152 13.35 -16.20 -9.48
C ASN A 152 13.51 -15.41 -10.80
N LEU A 153 13.23 -14.10 -10.79
CA LEU A 153 13.40 -13.19 -11.92
C LEU A 153 14.82 -12.61 -12.03
N GLY A 154 15.77 -13.03 -11.18
CA GLY A 154 17.15 -12.57 -11.23
C GLY A 154 17.37 -11.13 -10.76
N VAL A 155 16.38 -10.53 -10.09
CA VAL A 155 16.51 -9.20 -9.50
C VAL A 155 17.43 -9.32 -8.28
N LYS A 156 18.65 -8.74 -8.37
CA LYS A 156 19.66 -8.83 -7.31
C LYS A 156 19.06 -8.41 -5.96
N SER A 157 19.20 -9.31 -5.00
CA SER A 157 18.61 -9.27 -3.66
C SER A 157 18.78 -7.92 -2.98
N MET A 158 17.66 -7.27 -2.64
CA MET A 158 17.65 -6.27 -1.58
C MET A 158 17.80 -6.97 -0.24
N ILE A 159 18.93 -6.70 0.41
CA ILE A 159 19.20 -7.09 1.79
C ILE A 159 18.27 -6.25 2.67
N LEU A 160 17.12 -6.81 3.02
CA LEU A 160 16.36 -6.34 4.17
C LEU A 160 17.25 -6.61 5.39
N GLY A 161 17.79 -5.53 5.97
CA GLY A 161 18.68 -5.59 7.14
C GLY A 161 18.11 -6.47 8.25
N ARG A 162 19.01 -7.24 8.87
CA ARG A 162 18.75 -8.15 9.99
C ARG A 162 18.14 -7.46 11.20
#